data_AF-A0A399Z8Z2-F1
#
_entry.id   AF-A0A399Z8Z2-F1
#
_cell.length_a   1.000
_cell.length_b   1.000
_cell.length_c   1.000
_cell.angle_alpha   90.00
_cell.angle_beta   90.00
_cell.angle_gamma   90.00
#
_symmetry.space_group_name_H-M   'P 1'
#
loop_
_entity.id
_entity.type
_entity.pdbx_description
1 polymer ?
#
loop_
_entity_poly.entity_id
_entity_poly.type
_entity_poly.pdbx_seq_one_letter_code
_entity_poly.pdbx_strand_id
1 'polypeptide(L)'
;MESLIVASLIILIMLLIVVVFVPAYLEHLARRNSARRDEYGVKSRELEREVRRYERALAPYARTRATIFRDRAAQVENQLSIFSEQVGKMSIVISQLRCPEIYDYLFPAQHFILHPEHIGAIASDVHRLKAITTAMSQATKSEAAVREALELLTAVAETLASNRLELTERLNALEAAVSQERADGIEALDDFSRDGIAIRQLLEETERSTRPGAILADLDGGALALQSAESTLGEAESRLVELQREKTALDRRLRRVATELDSLQKASKSGPAAADLPQVRPLTRRAAALLNESAQGHRRRREFNAAGADVSTAAQLVNFGRDLNNTEIQIRGLTERDDGSSLSEAIIALRHDLDGLLSQLESGQGGQSMFSNTSMASRAAQLRTRADTLIRRQDEQIAALSREATETRDNLSAAWEKGQAMLRLSEDDPLARRYNRLLSQFEEAQGKPAMLEQFRRDAQSFEGIWEQWIRRVKDTGDRINRLRSDLLGLIDEALVLVEPWNCLVEDVTFIQQRAAEFERLRAKFAAVNFRREAESIMDQLETIDADIEARYAQLKDRARRLQFLESDVNQIISLVNNENVELSSDDPQKARWERTLRLVDHHIRSAHAALHYEDASVSLLRAADVANKQAV
;
A
#
# COMPACT_ATOMS: atom_id res chain seq x y z
N MET A 1 -36.12 -42.84 -113.37
CA MET A 1 -37.04 -41.72 -113.67
C MET A 1 -37.68 -41.12 -112.42
N GLU A 2 -37.96 -41.90 -111.37
CA GLU A 2 -38.55 -41.38 -110.11
C GLU A 2 -37.67 -40.34 -109.38
N SER A 3 -36.35 -40.52 -109.34
CA SER A 3 -35.43 -39.54 -108.71
C SER A 3 -35.44 -38.15 -109.39
N LEU A 4 -35.65 -38.08 -110.71
CA LEU A 4 -35.66 -36.83 -111.47
C LEU A 4 -36.98 -36.08 -111.30
N ILE A 5 -38.09 -36.82 -111.20
CA ILE A 5 -39.41 -36.26 -110.89
C ILE A 5 -39.43 -35.72 -109.45
N VAL A 6 -38.92 -36.46 -108.46
CA VAL A 6 -38.82 -35.99 -107.07
C VAL A 6 -37.91 -34.77 -106.96
N ALA A 7 -36.76 -34.76 -107.63
CA ALA A 7 -35.88 -33.58 -107.65
C ALA A 7 -36.57 -32.37 -108.31
N SER A 8 -37.26 -32.57 -109.44
CA SER A 8 -38.00 -31.49 -110.11
C SER A 8 -39.17 -30.97 -109.27
N LEU A 9 -39.86 -31.85 -108.53
CA LEU A 9 -40.95 -31.49 -107.62
C LEU A 9 -40.41 -30.74 -106.40
N ILE A 10 -39.27 -31.14 -105.82
CA ILE A 10 -38.59 -30.40 -104.75
C ILE A 10 -38.14 -29.04 -105.26
N ILE A 11 -37.58 -28.95 -106.47
CA ILE A 11 -37.21 -27.67 -107.09
C ILE A 11 -38.44 -26.81 -107.32
N LEU A 12 -39.55 -27.37 -107.81
CA LEU A 12 -40.81 -26.66 -108.01
C LEU A 12 -41.42 -26.19 -106.68
N ILE A 13 -41.37 -27.00 -105.62
CA ILE A 13 -41.83 -26.65 -104.26
C ILE A 13 -40.93 -25.57 -103.67
N MET A 14 -39.60 -25.68 -103.80
CA MET A 14 -38.66 -24.66 -103.36
C MET A 14 -38.86 -23.36 -104.14
N LEU A 15 -39.13 -23.44 -105.44
CA LEU A 15 -39.43 -22.30 -106.29
C LEU A 15 -40.78 -21.68 -105.93
N LEU A 16 -41.81 -22.48 -105.63
CA LEU A 16 -43.08 -22.01 -105.08
C LEU A 16 -42.89 -21.32 -103.73
N ILE A 17 -42.07 -21.89 -102.84
CA ILE A 17 -41.76 -21.29 -101.53
C ILE A 17 -41.04 -19.94 -101.72
N VAL A 18 -40.02 -19.88 -102.58
CA VAL A 18 -39.20 -18.69 -102.80
C VAL A 18 -39.94 -17.61 -103.60
N VAL A 19 -40.83 -17.98 -104.52
CA VAL A 19 -41.55 -17.03 -105.39
C VAL A 19 -42.91 -16.63 -104.81
N VAL A 20 -43.55 -17.48 -104.02
CA VAL A 20 -44.89 -17.18 -103.46
C VAL A 20 -44.83 -16.96 -101.96
N PHE A 21 -44.35 -17.94 -101.18
CA PHE A 21 -44.44 -17.89 -99.72
C PHE A 21 -43.46 -16.90 -99.07
N VAL A 22 -42.21 -16.83 -99.52
CA VAL A 22 -41.20 -15.90 -98.97
C VAL A 22 -41.61 -14.44 -99.22
N PRO A 23 -42.00 -14.04 -100.45
CA PRO A 23 -42.53 -12.71 -100.72
C PRO A 23 -43.80 -12.40 -99.94
N ALA A 24 -44.75 -13.32 -99.84
CA ALA A 24 -45.97 -13.13 -99.04
C ALA A 24 -45.68 -13.01 -97.53
N TYR A 25 -44.69 -13.76 -97.02
CA TYR A 25 -44.24 -13.66 -95.64
C TYR A 25 -43.50 -12.35 -95.37
N LEU A 26 -42.64 -11.90 -96.29
CA LEU A 26 -41.98 -10.59 -96.22
C LEU A 26 -42.98 -9.45 -96.33
N GLU A 27 -44.03 -9.61 -97.14
CA GLU A 27 -45.14 -8.66 -97.23
C GLU A 27 -45.92 -8.56 -95.92
N HIS A 28 -46.28 -9.71 -95.35
CA HIS A 28 -46.90 -9.78 -94.04
C HIS A 28 -46.01 -9.15 -92.95
N LEU A 29 -44.69 -9.44 -92.97
CA LEU A 29 -43.73 -8.85 -92.03
C LEU A 29 -43.57 -7.34 -92.22
N ALA A 30 -43.53 -6.83 -93.45
CA ALA A 30 -43.43 -5.39 -93.71
C ALA A 30 -44.67 -4.66 -93.22
N ARG A 31 -45.88 -5.18 -93.53
CA ARG A 31 -47.14 -4.62 -93.02
C ARG A 31 -47.20 -4.69 -91.49
N ARG A 32 -46.75 -5.81 -90.89
CA ARG A 32 -46.67 -5.97 -89.42
C ARG A 32 -45.65 -5.02 -88.79
N ASN A 33 -44.49 -4.81 -89.43
CA ASN A 33 -43.46 -3.89 -88.97
C ASN A 33 -43.94 -2.43 -89.06
N SER A 34 -44.65 -2.07 -90.14
CA SER A 34 -45.29 -0.77 -90.29
C SER A 34 -46.35 -0.54 -89.21
N ALA A 35 -47.27 -1.48 -89.02
CA ALA A 35 -48.29 -1.38 -87.98
C ALA A 35 -47.67 -1.25 -86.57
N ARG A 36 -46.59 -2.00 -86.29
CA ARG A 36 -45.84 -1.89 -85.03
C ARG A 36 -45.08 -0.58 -84.90
N ARG A 37 -44.50 -0.06 -85.98
CA ARG A 37 -43.86 1.27 -86.00
C ARG A 37 -44.87 2.35 -85.63
N ASP A 38 -46.07 2.28 -86.18
CA ASP A 38 -47.14 3.23 -85.84
C ASP A 38 -47.57 3.09 -84.38
N GLU A 39 -47.77 1.86 -83.90
CA GLU A 39 -48.10 1.56 -82.50
C GLU A 39 -47.02 2.09 -81.53
N TYR A 40 -45.75 1.78 -81.76
CA TYR A 40 -44.65 2.27 -80.94
C TYR A 40 -44.42 3.77 -81.11
N GLY A 41 -44.70 4.32 -82.29
CA GLY A 41 -44.66 5.76 -82.54
C GLY A 41 -45.73 6.52 -81.76
N VAL A 42 -46.90 5.92 -81.51
CA VAL A 42 -47.91 6.48 -80.61
C VAL A 42 -47.43 6.38 -79.16
N LYS A 43 -46.94 5.22 -78.71
CA LYS A 43 -46.43 5.02 -77.34
C LYS A 43 -45.22 5.88 -77.00
N SER A 44 -44.29 6.09 -77.93
CA SER A 44 -43.16 7.00 -77.77
C SER A 44 -43.61 8.44 -77.58
N ARG A 45 -44.60 8.89 -78.38
CA ARG A 45 -45.19 10.22 -78.22
C ARG A 45 -45.95 10.37 -76.91
N GLU A 46 -46.51 9.30 -76.37
CA GLU A 46 -47.14 9.27 -75.04
C GLU A 46 -46.10 9.42 -73.93
N LEU A 47 -45.02 8.63 -73.94
CA LEU A 47 -43.92 8.74 -72.98
C LEU A 47 -43.20 10.08 -73.07
N GLU A 48 -43.00 10.64 -74.27
CA GLU A 48 -42.46 12.01 -74.44
C GLU A 48 -43.37 13.08 -73.81
N ARG A 49 -44.70 12.88 -73.86
CA ARG A 49 -45.64 13.77 -73.15
C ARG A 49 -45.53 13.60 -71.64
N GLU A 50 -45.27 12.38 -71.15
CA GLU A 50 -45.08 12.10 -69.72
C GLU A 50 -43.78 12.70 -69.19
N VAL A 51 -42.66 12.59 -69.90
CA VAL A 51 -41.42 13.32 -69.56
C VAL A 51 -41.72 14.81 -69.36
N ARG A 52 -42.41 15.44 -70.32
CA ARG A 52 -42.79 16.86 -70.20
C ARG A 52 -43.78 17.13 -69.06
N ARG A 53 -44.64 16.16 -68.71
CA ARG A 53 -45.54 16.28 -67.54
C ARG A 53 -44.73 16.27 -66.25
N TYR A 54 -43.76 15.38 -66.10
CA TYR A 54 -42.89 15.32 -64.92
C TYR A 54 -41.96 16.53 -64.82
N GLU A 55 -41.38 17.01 -65.94
CA GLU A 55 -40.61 18.26 -65.98
C GLU A 55 -41.44 19.46 -65.47
N ARG A 56 -42.70 19.56 -65.93
CA ARG A 56 -43.62 20.61 -65.45
C ARG A 56 -44.01 20.43 -63.99
N ALA A 57 -44.15 19.19 -63.52
CA ALA A 57 -44.46 18.90 -62.12
C ALA A 57 -43.27 19.22 -61.19
N LEU A 58 -42.03 19.06 -61.67
CA LEU A 58 -40.81 19.38 -60.91
C LEU A 58 -40.48 20.88 -60.91
N ALA A 59 -40.82 21.62 -61.98
CA ALA A 59 -40.48 23.03 -62.16
C ALA A 59 -40.77 23.95 -60.95
N PRO A 60 -41.89 23.80 -60.20
CA PRO A 60 -42.15 24.61 -59.01
C PRO A 60 -41.10 24.45 -57.90
N TYR A 61 -40.46 23.28 -57.80
CA TYR A 61 -39.53 22.93 -56.71
C TYR A 61 -38.11 23.49 -56.93
N ALA A 62 -37.76 23.94 -58.13
CA ALA A 62 -36.43 24.46 -58.45
C ALA A 62 -36.04 25.72 -57.65
N ARG A 63 -37.03 26.43 -57.08
CA ARG A 63 -36.82 27.66 -56.28
C ARG A 63 -36.87 27.44 -54.77
N THR A 64 -37.06 26.20 -54.33
CA THR A 64 -37.09 25.85 -52.90
C THR A 64 -35.70 26.01 -52.28
N ARG A 65 -35.68 26.37 -51.00
CA ARG A 65 -34.45 26.70 -50.25
C ARG A 65 -34.13 25.63 -49.21
N ALA A 66 -35.14 25.05 -48.58
CA ALA A 66 -34.95 24.04 -47.55
C ALA A 66 -34.21 22.82 -48.13
N THR A 67 -33.28 22.26 -47.36
CA THR A 67 -32.46 21.13 -47.85
C THR A 67 -33.33 19.94 -48.24
N ILE A 68 -34.39 19.63 -47.48
CA ILE A 68 -35.27 18.49 -47.77
C ILE A 68 -35.95 18.57 -49.15
N PHE A 69 -36.34 19.77 -49.59
CA PHE A 69 -36.91 19.96 -50.92
C PHE A 69 -35.83 19.95 -52.00
N ARG A 70 -34.68 20.57 -51.75
CA ARG A 70 -33.55 20.56 -52.72
C ARG A 70 -33.03 19.14 -52.97
N ASP A 71 -32.83 18.36 -51.91
CA ASP A 71 -32.29 17.01 -51.99
C ASP A 71 -33.27 16.07 -52.71
N ARG A 72 -34.57 16.13 -52.36
CA ARG A 72 -35.61 15.34 -53.03
C ARG A 72 -35.86 15.80 -54.48
N ALA A 73 -35.82 17.10 -54.76
CA ALA A 73 -35.94 17.61 -56.12
C ALA A 73 -34.77 17.18 -57.00
N ALA A 74 -33.53 17.21 -56.48
CA ALA A 74 -32.35 16.70 -57.17
C ALA A 74 -32.44 15.18 -57.43
N GLN A 75 -33.04 14.42 -56.51
CA GLN A 75 -33.31 13.01 -56.72
C GLN A 75 -34.30 12.78 -57.87
N VAL A 76 -35.41 13.53 -57.92
CA VAL A 76 -36.39 13.47 -59.02
C VAL A 76 -35.75 13.89 -60.35
N GLU A 77 -34.94 14.95 -60.37
CA GLU A 77 -34.24 15.43 -61.57
C GLU A 77 -33.31 14.35 -62.14
N ASN A 78 -32.55 13.66 -61.29
CA ASN A 78 -31.68 12.56 -61.69
C ASN A 78 -32.49 11.40 -62.32
N GLN A 79 -33.59 10.99 -61.69
CA GLN A 79 -34.45 9.93 -62.24
C GLN A 79 -35.11 10.37 -63.56
N LEU A 80 -35.51 11.64 -63.67
CA LEU A 80 -36.15 12.20 -64.85
C LEU A 80 -35.18 12.29 -66.04
N SER A 81 -33.92 12.63 -65.79
CA SER A 81 -32.86 12.59 -66.80
C SER A 81 -32.68 11.18 -67.37
N ILE A 82 -32.66 10.15 -66.50
CA ILE A 82 -32.57 8.75 -66.92
C ILE A 82 -33.78 8.36 -67.78
N PHE A 83 -35.00 8.73 -67.35
CA PHE A 83 -36.21 8.44 -68.11
C PHE A 83 -36.22 9.13 -69.49
N SER A 84 -35.88 10.42 -69.53
CA SER A 84 -35.78 11.21 -70.78
C SER A 84 -34.78 10.61 -71.77
N GLU A 85 -33.63 10.12 -71.27
CA GLU A 85 -32.63 9.45 -72.09
C GLU A 85 -33.18 8.15 -72.71
N GLN A 86 -33.92 7.34 -71.95
CA GLN A 86 -34.53 6.10 -72.45
C GLN A 86 -35.60 6.36 -73.51
N VAL A 87 -36.44 7.38 -73.30
CA VAL A 87 -37.45 7.80 -74.28
C VAL A 87 -36.80 8.35 -75.55
N GLY A 88 -35.73 9.15 -75.43
CA GLY A 88 -34.96 9.66 -76.55
C GLY A 88 -34.30 8.54 -77.38
N LYS A 89 -33.68 7.56 -76.71
CA LYS A 89 -33.13 6.36 -77.35
C LYS A 89 -34.20 5.60 -78.14
N MET A 90 -35.39 5.43 -77.57
CA MET A 90 -36.51 4.76 -78.23
C MET A 90 -36.99 5.54 -79.47
N SER A 91 -37.17 6.86 -79.37
CA SER A 91 -37.60 7.74 -80.46
C SER A 91 -36.61 7.72 -81.64
N ILE A 92 -35.30 7.72 -81.35
CA ILE A 92 -34.24 7.57 -82.36
C ILE A 92 -34.38 6.23 -83.10
N VAL A 93 -34.52 5.10 -82.38
CA VAL A 93 -34.63 3.78 -83.02
C VAL A 93 -35.92 3.67 -83.85
N ILE A 94 -37.03 4.26 -83.41
CA ILE A 94 -38.29 4.33 -84.18
C ILE A 94 -38.10 5.13 -85.48
N SER A 95 -37.40 6.26 -85.43
CA SER A 95 -37.13 7.10 -86.61
C SER A 95 -36.25 6.41 -87.66
N GLN A 96 -35.43 5.44 -87.24
CA GLN A 96 -34.57 4.67 -88.13
C GLN A 96 -35.31 3.53 -88.83
N LEU A 97 -36.49 3.12 -88.37
CA LEU A 97 -37.29 2.07 -89.02
C LEU A 97 -37.65 2.49 -90.45
N ARG A 98 -37.30 1.66 -91.43
CA ARG A 98 -37.50 1.99 -92.84
C ARG A 98 -38.93 1.70 -93.29
N CYS A 99 -39.51 0.58 -92.85
CA CYS A 99 -40.86 0.12 -93.15
C CYS A 99 -41.27 0.38 -94.61
N PRO A 100 -40.62 -0.30 -95.58
CA PRO A 100 -40.90 -0.07 -96.98
C PRO A 100 -42.36 -0.38 -97.33
N GLU A 101 -43.01 0.52 -98.06
CA GLU A 101 -44.35 0.29 -98.60
C GLU A 101 -44.28 -0.76 -99.71
N ILE A 102 -45.09 -1.81 -99.59
CA ILE A 102 -45.20 -2.85 -100.61
C ILE A 102 -46.43 -2.56 -101.44
N TYR A 103 -46.22 -2.28 -102.73
CA TYR A 103 -47.29 -1.94 -103.65
C TYR A 103 -48.09 -3.18 -104.04
N ASP A 104 -49.38 -2.97 -104.29
CA ASP A 104 -50.32 -4.04 -104.66
C ASP A 104 -50.06 -4.51 -106.10
N TYR A 105 -49.11 -5.43 -106.25
CA TYR A 105 -48.85 -6.17 -107.49
C TYR A 105 -49.66 -7.46 -107.52
N LEU A 106 -49.87 -8.04 -108.72
CA LEU A 106 -50.58 -9.32 -108.88
C LEU A 106 -49.89 -10.49 -108.14
N PHE A 107 -48.57 -10.41 -107.95
CA PHE A 107 -47.77 -11.34 -107.13
C PHE A 107 -46.72 -10.56 -106.31
N PRO A 108 -46.57 -10.80 -104.99
CA PRO A 108 -45.65 -10.05 -104.13
C PRO A 108 -44.16 -10.17 -104.53
N ALA A 109 -43.78 -11.26 -105.22
CA ALA A 109 -42.44 -11.42 -105.79
C ALA A 109 -42.03 -10.27 -106.72
N GLN A 110 -42.98 -9.67 -107.44
CA GLN A 110 -42.71 -8.58 -108.38
C GLN A 110 -42.11 -7.37 -107.67
N HIS A 111 -42.61 -7.04 -106.46
CA HIS A 111 -42.08 -5.93 -105.64
C HIS A 111 -40.61 -6.15 -105.27
N PHE A 112 -40.26 -7.35 -104.81
CA PHE A 112 -38.91 -7.66 -104.31
C PHE A 112 -37.89 -7.90 -105.43
N ILE A 113 -38.33 -8.17 -106.66
CA ILE A 113 -37.46 -8.18 -107.84
C ILE A 113 -37.10 -6.74 -108.24
N LEU A 114 -38.06 -5.82 -108.15
CA LEU A 114 -37.86 -4.40 -108.48
C LEU A 114 -37.11 -3.64 -107.38
N HIS A 115 -37.30 -4.04 -106.12
CA HIS A 115 -36.72 -3.41 -104.94
C HIS A 115 -36.07 -4.43 -103.99
N PRO A 116 -34.94 -5.05 -104.37
CA PRO A 116 -34.27 -6.07 -103.54
C PRO A 116 -33.77 -5.51 -102.19
N GLU A 117 -33.48 -4.21 -102.11
CA GLU A 117 -33.07 -3.50 -100.89
C GLU A 117 -34.10 -3.56 -99.77
N HIS A 118 -35.38 -3.77 -100.09
CA HIS A 118 -36.46 -3.86 -99.11
C HIS A 118 -36.38 -5.12 -98.24
N ILE A 119 -35.79 -6.22 -98.74
CA ILE A 119 -35.63 -7.48 -97.99
C ILE A 119 -34.74 -7.25 -96.76
N GLY A 120 -33.57 -6.62 -96.97
CA GLY A 120 -32.63 -6.30 -95.90
C GLY A 120 -33.19 -5.25 -94.93
N ALA A 121 -33.96 -4.29 -95.44
CA ALA A 121 -34.65 -3.30 -94.62
C ALA A 121 -35.66 -3.96 -93.66
N ILE A 122 -36.52 -4.86 -94.16
CA ILE A 122 -37.53 -5.58 -93.36
C ILE A 122 -36.86 -6.42 -92.26
N ALA A 123 -35.77 -7.13 -92.56
CA ALA A 123 -35.04 -7.92 -91.57
C ALA A 123 -34.37 -7.04 -90.49
N SER A 124 -33.77 -5.91 -90.90
CA SER A 124 -33.17 -4.96 -89.96
C SER A 124 -34.21 -4.31 -89.04
N ASP A 125 -35.42 -4.05 -89.57
CA ASP A 125 -36.53 -3.50 -88.80
C ASP A 125 -36.99 -4.48 -87.71
N VAL A 126 -36.96 -5.80 -87.93
CA VAL A 126 -37.29 -6.80 -86.88
C VAL A 126 -36.34 -6.69 -85.68
N HIS A 127 -35.03 -6.56 -85.92
CA HIS A 127 -34.05 -6.39 -84.85
C HIS A 127 -34.21 -5.06 -84.11
N ARG A 128 -34.50 -3.98 -84.86
CA ARG A 128 -34.78 -2.65 -84.29
C ARG A 128 -36.06 -2.64 -83.46
N LEU A 129 -37.11 -3.33 -83.90
CA LEU A 129 -38.35 -3.50 -83.12
C LEU A 129 -38.10 -4.26 -81.81
N LYS A 130 -37.21 -5.26 -81.80
CA LYS A 130 -36.80 -5.92 -80.55
C LYS A 130 -36.04 -4.96 -79.63
N ALA A 131 -35.14 -4.14 -80.17
CA ALA A 131 -34.46 -3.10 -79.40
C ALA A 131 -35.45 -2.07 -78.82
N ILE A 132 -36.48 -1.68 -79.58
CA ILE A 132 -37.58 -0.80 -79.11
C ILE A 132 -38.33 -1.46 -77.95
N THR A 133 -38.64 -2.76 -78.01
CA THR A 133 -39.31 -3.43 -76.88
C THR A 133 -38.48 -3.42 -75.60
N THR A 134 -37.17 -3.59 -75.70
CA THR A 134 -36.27 -3.50 -74.54
C THR A 134 -36.18 -2.07 -74.01
N ALA A 135 -36.01 -1.07 -74.90
CA ALA A 135 -35.99 0.33 -74.52
C ALA A 135 -37.31 0.77 -73.85
N MET A 136 -38.45 0.29 -74.35
CA MET A 136 -39.77 0.53 -73.76
C MET A 136 -39.88 -0.06 -72.35
N SER A 137 -39.38 -1.28 -72.11
CA SER A 137 -39.36 -1.88 -70.76
C SER A 137 -38.45 -1.14 -69.77
N GLN A 138 -37.37 -0.54 -70.28
CA GLN A 138 -36.47 0.28 -69.45
C GLN A 138 -37.10 1.64 -69.17
N ALA A 139 -37.74 2.25 -70.16
CA ALA A 139 -38.47 3.51 -70.03
C ALA A 139 -39.57 3.41 -68.98
N THR A 140 -40.41 2.36 -69.01
CA THR A 140 -41.47 2.16 -68.01
C THR A 140 -40.94 1.92 -66.60
N LYS A 141 -39.78 1.27 -66.46
CA LYS A 141 -39.11 1.12 -65.16
C LYS A 141 -38.61 2.46 -64.62
N SER A 142 -37.96 3.26 -65.47
CA SER A 142 -37.50 4.60 -65.07
C SER A 142 -38.66 5.57 -64.81
N GLU A 143 -39.77 5.46 -65.56
CA GLU A 143 -41.00 6.22 -65.31
C GLU A 143 -41.56 5.92 -63.92
N ALA A 144 -41.63 4.64 -63.53
CA ALA A 144 -42.07 4.24 -62.20
C ALA A 144 -41.18 4.83 -61.09
N ALA A 145 -39.85 4.86 -61.30
CA ALA A 145 -38.91 5.46 -60.35
C ALA A 145 -39.05 6.99 -60.25
N VAL A 146 -39.31 7.68 -61.37
CA VAL A 146 -39.63 9.12 -61.38
C VAL A 146 -40.93 9.37 -60.62
N ARG A 147 -41.96 8.55 -60.85
CA ARG A 147 -43.25 8.66 -60.17
C ARG A 147 -43.09 8.46 -58.66
N GLU A 148 -42.38 7.43 -58.22
CA GLU A 148 -42.11 7.17 -56.80
C GLU A 148 -41.32 8.33 -56.15
N ALA A 149 -40.26 8.82 -56.80
CA ALA A 149 -39.50 9.96 -56.30
C ALA A 149 -40.35 11.23 -56.21
N LEU A 150 -41.25 11.46 -57.18
CA LEU A 150 -42.18 12.58 -57.18
C LEU A 150 -43.25 12.42 -56.10
N GLU A 151 -43.76 11.21 -55.86
CA GLU A 151 -44.67 10.90 -54.76
C GLU A 151 -44.02 11.26 -53.42
N LEU A 152 -42.77 10.86 -53.19
CA LEU A 152 -41.99 11.23 -51.99
C LEU A 152 -41.78 12.74 -51.88
N LEU A 153 -41.55 13.45 -52.99
CA LEU A 153 -41.43 14.92 -53.01
C LEU A 153 -42.77 15.59 -52.66
N THR A 154 -43.89 15.04 -53.10
CA THR A 154 -45.23 15.53 -52.74
C THR A 154 -45.64 15.18 -51.31
N ALA A 155 -45.12 14.08 -50.76
CA ALA A 155 -45.34 13.65 -49.38
C ALA A 155 -44.47 14.38 -48.35
N VAL A 156 -43.66 15.38 -48.75
CA VAL A 156 -42.80 16.13 -47.82
C VAL A 156 -43.60 16.75 -46.68
N ALA A 157 -44.82 17.22 -46.94
CA ALA A 157 -45.68 17.80 -45.90
C ALA A 157 -45.94 16.83 -44.71
N GLU A 158 -46.17 15.55 -44.99
CA GLU A 158 -46.36 14.53 -43.95
C GLU A 158 -45.06 14.30 -43.16
N THR A 159 -43.92 14.28 -43.85
CA THR A 159 -42.62 14.12 -43.19
C THR A 159 -42.25 15.33 -42.32
N LEU A 160 -42.59 16.56 -42.75
CA LEU A 160 -42.41 17.76 -41.95
C LEU A 160 -43.29 17.74 -40.69
N ALA A 161 -44.54 17.26 -40.81
CA ALA A 161 -45.44 17.11 -39.67
C ALA A 161 -44.91 16.10 -38.64
N SER A 162 -44.37 14.97 -39.10
CA SER A 162 -43.74 13.96 -38.23
C SER A 162 -42.51 14.52 -37.51
N ASN A 163 -41.58 15.14 -38.25
CA ASN A 163 -40.36 15.71 -37.68
C ASN A 163 -40.66 16.83 -36.68
N ARG A 164 -41.71 17.63 -36.92
CA ARG A 164 -42.17 18.66 -35.98
C ARG A 164 -42.62 18.05 -34.65
N LEU A 165 -43.35 16.93 -34.68
CA LEU A 165 -43.77 16.24 -33.46
C LEU A 165 -42.56 15.73 -32.68
N GLU A 166 -41.59 15.11 -33.36
CA GLU A 166 -40.34 14.64 -32.75
C GLU A 166 -39.55 15.79 -32.10
N LEU A 167 -39.37 16.92 -32.80
CA LEU A 167 -38.70 18.09 -32.23
C LEU A 167 -39.48 18.70 -31.06
N THR A 168 -40.81 18.62 -31.08
CA THR A 168 -41.65 19.08 -29.97
C THR A 168 -41.44 18.21 -28.72
N GLU A 169 -41.37 16.89 -28.89
CA GLU A 169 -41.07 15.96 -27.78
C GLU A 169 -39.68 16.21 -27.21
N ARG A 170 -38.67 16.38 -28.07
CA ARG A 170 -37.30 16.71 -27.65
C ARG A 170 -37.22 18.06 -26.93
N LEU A 171 -37.94 19.07 -27.43
CA LEU A 171 -38.04 20.37 -26.75
C LEU A 171 -38.67 20.24 -25.36
N ASN A 172 -39.76 19.49 -25.23
CA ASN A 172 -40.39 19.24 -23.93
C ASN A 172 -39.43 18.52 -22.97
N ALA A 173 -38.63 17.57 -23.46
CA ALA A 173 -37.61 16.89 -22.67
C ALA A 173 -36.48 17.85 -22.22
N LEU A 174 -36.01 18.73 -23.12
CA LEU A 174 -35.04 19.77 -22.79
C LEU A 174 -35.59 20.71 -21.70
N GLU A 175 -36.83 21.20 -21.86
CA GLU A 175 -37.46 22.09 -20.89
C GLU A 175 -37.68 21.44 -19.53
N ALA A 176 -38.04 20.16 -19.50
CA ALA A 176 -38.13 19.37 -18.26
C ALA A 176 -36.76 19.25 -17.58
N ALA A 177 -35.70 18.97 -18.34
CA ALA A 177 -34.34 18.87 -17.81
C ALA A 177 -33.83 20.22 -17.30
N VAL A 178 -34.07 21.33 -18.02
CA VAL A 178 -33.76 22.70 -17.56
C VAL A 178 -34.54 23.04 -16.29
N SER A 179 -35.81 22.63 -16.20
CA SER A 179 -36.62 22.83 -14.99
C SER A 179 -36.08 22.05 -13.80
N GLN A 180 -35.57 20.83 -14.02
CA GLN A 180 -34.89 20.05 -12.99
C GLN A 180 -33.59 20.74 -12.53
N GLU A 181 -32.79 21.28 -13.45
CA GLU A 181 -31.58 22.04 -13.08
C GLU A 181 -31.91 23.29 -12.25
N ARG A 182 -33.04 23.95 -12.55
CA ARG A 182 -33.56 25.06 -11.74
C ARG A 182 -34.01 24.61 -10.36
N ALA A 183 -34.69 23.46 -10.25
CA ALA A 183 -35.07 22.87 -8.97
C ALA A 183 -33.84 22.47 -8.12
N ASP A 184 -32.76 22.05 -8.77
CA ASP A 184 -31.46 21.78 -8.15
C ASP A 184 -30.68 23.06 -7.78
N GLY A 185 -31.28 24.23 -7.99
CA GLY A 185 -30.80 25.53 -7.54
C GLY A 185 -29.93 26.28 -8.55
N ILE A 186 -29.90 25.92 -9.83
CA ILE A 186 -29.22 26.73 -10.86
C ILE A 186 -30.16 27.84 -11.34
N GLU A 187 -29.75 29.09 -11.15
CA GLU A 187 -30.56 30.27 -11.44
C GLU A 187 -30.30 30.82 -12.85
N ALA A 188 -29.04 30.77 -13.34
CA ALA A 188 -28.64 31.30 -14.64
C ALA A 188 -28.98 30.37 -15.82
N LEU A 189 -30.27 30.22 -16.12
CA LEU A 189 -30.83 29.37 -17.19
C LEU A 189 -31.75 30.12 -18.17
N ASP A 190 -31.68 31.45 -18.18
CA ASP A 190 -32.53 32.30 -19.03
C ASP A 190 -32.16 32.24 -20.52
N ASP A 191 -30.95 31.83 -20.85
CA ASP A 191 -30.55 31.48 -22.21
C ASP A 191 -31.38 30.30 -22.73
N PHE A 192 -31.48 29.19 -21.99
CA PHE A 192 -32.33 28.06 -22.37
C PHE A 192 -33.81 28.42 -22.49
N SER A 193 -34.28 29.35 -21.64
CA SER A 193 -35.67 29.83 -21.72
C SER A 193 -35.91 30.64 -23.01
N ARG A 194 -34.94 31.46 -23.42
CA ARG A 194 -34.98 32.19 -24.70
C ARG A 194 -34.91 31.25 -25.89
N ASP A 195 -34.01 30.26 -25.84
CA ASP A 195 -33.85 29.25 -26.89
C ASP A 195 -35.14 28.42 -27.03
N GLY A 196 -35.74 28.00 -25.92
CA GLY A 196 -37.03 27.30 -25.92
C GLY A 196 -38.15 28.12 -26.56
N ILE A 197 -38.28 29.41 -26.23
CA ILE A 197 -39.26 30.31 -26.87
C ILE A 197 -38.99 30.43 -28.39
N ALA A 198 -37.74 30.61 -28.80
CA ALA A 198 -37.37 30.71 -30.21
C ALA A 198 -37.71 29.42 -30.98
N ILE A 199 -37.39 28.25 -30.40
CA ILE A 199 -37.71 26.94 -30.99
C ILE A 199 -39.23 26.76 -31.09
N ARG A 200 -40.02 27.10 -30.05
CA ARG A 200 -41.50 27.04 -30.13
C ARG A 200 -42.05 27.93 -31.24
N GLN A 201 -41.53 29.15 -31.39
CA GLN A 201 -41.96 30.06 -32.46
C GLN A 201 -41.69 29.45 -33.85
N LEU A 202 -40.52 28.82 -34.04
CA LEU A 202 -40.17 28.14 -35.29
C LEU A 202 -41.06 26.89 -35.53
N LEU A 203 -41.39 26.13 -34.48
CA LEU A 203 -42.30 24.98 -34.57
C LEU A 203 -43.75 25.41 -34.89
N GLU A 204 -44.22 26.52 -34.30
CA GLU A 204 -45.52 27.12 -34.63
C GLU A 204 -45.56 27.67 -36.05
N GLU A 205 -44.49 28.31 -36.52
CA GLU A 205 -44.34 28.75 -37.90
C GLU A 205 -44.44 27.56 -38.86
N THR A 206 -43.74 26.46 -38.53
CA THR A 206 -43.85 25.21 -39.27
C THR A 206 -45.28 24.67 -39.30
N GLU A 207 -45.98 24.65 -38.16
CA GLU A 207 -47.37 24.18 -38.08
C GLU A 207 -48.33 25.01 -38.96
N ARG A 208 -48.16 26.33 -39.02
CA ARG A 208 -48.95 27.20 -39.90
C ARG A 208 -48.67 26.91 -41.37
N SER A 209 -47.40 26.68 -41.69
CA SER A 209 -46.90 26.38 -43.04
C SER A 209 -47.24 24.98 -43.57
N THR A 210 -47.50 24.01 -42.69
CA THR A 210 -47.80 22.61 -43.06
C THR A 210 -49.30 22.28 -43.06
N ARG A 211 -50.18 23.29 -43.05
CA ARG A 211 -51.64 23.05 -43.04
C ARG A 211 -52.12 22.43 -44.36
N PRO A 212 -53.22 21.64 -44.34
CA PRO A 212 -53.82 21.11 -45.55
C PRO A 212 -54.15 22.24 -46.54
N GLY A 213 -53.61 22.16 -47.76
CA GLY A 213 -53.78 23.18 -48.80
C GLY A 213 -52.72 24.29 -48.83
N ALA A 214 -51.65 24.18 -48.04
CA ALA A 214 -50.51 25.10 -48.10
C ALA A 214 -49.86 25.11 -49.49
N ILE A 215 -49.47 26.30 -49.95
CA ILE A 215 -48.72 26.45 -51.20
C ILE A 215 -47.25 26.07 -50.97
N LEU A 216 -46.55 25.68 -52.03
CA LEU A 216 -45.16 25.22 -51.95
C LEU A 216 -44.20 26.22 -51.27
N ALA A 217 -44.44 27.52 -51.44
CA ALA A 217 -43.64 28.56 -50.79
C ALA A 217 -43.79 28.55 -49.26
N ASP A 218 -44.99 28.30 -48.76
CA ASP A 218 -45.27 28.21 -47.31
C ASP A 218 -44.61 26.95 -46.74
N LEU A 219 -44.72 25.82 -47.44
CA LEU A 219 -44.07 24.56 -47.08
C LEU A 219 -42.55 24.67 -47.03
N ASP A 220 -41.93 25.35 -48.00
CA ASP A 220 -40.48 25.62 -48.02
C ASP A 220 -40.05 26.51 -46.85
N GLY A 221 -40.84 27.54 -46.53
CA GLY A 221 -40.63 28.37 -45.33
C GLY A 221 -40.73 27.56 -44.03
N GLY A 222 -41.74 26.70 -43.90
CA GLY A 222 -41.91 25.81 -42.75
C GLY A 222 -40.76 24.80 -42.63
N ALA A 223 -40.28 24.26 -43.74
CA ALA A 223 -39.12 23.36 -43.74
C ALA A 223 -37.83 24.06 -43.29
N LEU A 224 -37.61 25.33 -43.68
CA LEU A 224 -36.49 26.13 -43.19
C LEU A 224 -36.61 26.43 -41.69
N ALA A 225 -37.81 26.79 -41.22
CA ALA A 225 -38.05 27.03 -39.80
C ALA A 225 -37.75 25.77 -38.97
N LEU A 226 -38.18 24.60 -39.44
CA LEU A 226 -37.89 23.31 -38.82
C LEU A 226 -36.38 23.00 -38.76
N GLN A 227 -35.63 23.29 -39.83
CA GLN A 227 -34.17 23.12 -39.86
C GLN A 227 -33.47 24.04 -38.86
N SER A 228 -33.91 25.30 -38.76
CA SER A 228 -33.39 26.23 -37.77
C SER A 228 -33.73 25.78 -36.33
N ALA A 229 -34.93 25.23 -36.13
CA ALA A 229 -35.36 24.69 -34.84
C ALA A 229 -34.50 23.50 -34.42
N GLU A 230 -34.22 22.57 -35.33
CA GLU A 230 -33.38 21.41 -35.09
C GLU A 230 -31.94 21.79 -34.70
N SER A 231 -31.33 22.73 -35.44
CA SER A 231 -29.98 23.23 -35.12
C SER A 231 -29.94 23.91 -33.75
N THR A 232 -30.89 24.79 -33.48
CA THR A 232 -30.95 25.54 -32.22
C THR A 232 -31.20 24.60 -31.04
N LEU A 233 -32.07 23.59 -31.21
CA LEU A 233 -32.34 22.57 -30.20
C LEU A 233 -31.10 21.71 -29.92
N GLY A 234 -30.39 21.26 -30.95
CA GLY A 234 -29.16 20.48 -30.80
C GLY A 234 -28.06 21.25 -30.05
N GLU A 235 -27.90 22.54 -30.34
CA GLU A 235 -26.96 23.41 -29.62
C GLU A 235 -27.36 23.60 -28.14
N ALA A 236 -28.66 23.73 -27.86
CA ALA A 236 -29.16 23.82 -26.49
C ALA A 236 -28.98 22.49 -25.73
N GLU A 237 -29.31 21.35 -26.33
CA GLU A 237 -29.08 20.02 -25.75
C GLU A 237 -27.59 19.81 -25.40
N SER A 238 -26.68 20.18 -26.31
CA SER A 238 -25.24 20.07 -26.06
C SER A 238 -24.76 20.93 -24.89
N ARG A 239 -25.19 22.19 -24.82
CA ARG A 239 -24.88 23.10 -23.71
C ARG A 239 -25.43 22.62 -22.37
N LEU A 240 -26.60 22.00 -22.36
CA LEU A 240 -27.18 21.43 -21.13
C LEU A 240 -26.36 20.25 -20.61
N VAL A 241 -25.89 19.37 -21.49
CA VAL A 241 -25.02 18.24 -21.12
C VAL A 241 -23.70 18.72 -20.52
N GLU A 242 -23.09 19.76 -21.10
CA GLU A 242 -21.86 20.36 -20.56
C GLU A 242 -22.10 20.97 -19.16
N LEU A 243 -23.18 21.73 -18.99
CA LEU A 243 -23.59 22.29 -17.69
C LEU A 243 -23.73 21.18 -16.62
N GLN A 244 -24.41 20.09 -16.94
CA GLN A 244 -24.61 18.97 -16.01
C GLN A 244 -23.29 18.31 -15.62
N ARG A 245 -22.37 18.15 -16.57
CA ARG A 245 -21.03 17.61 -16.32
C ARG A 245 -20.23 18.50 -15.37
N GLU A 246 -20.22 19.81 -15.59
CA GLU A 246 -19.50 20.77 -14.75
C GLU A 246 -20.10 20.85 -13.34
N LYS A 247 -21.43 20.93 -13.23
CA LYS A 247 -22.16 20.90 -11.97
C LYS A 247 -21.84 19.65 -11.16
N THR A 248 -21.93 18.46 -11.75
CA THR A 248 -21.69 17.21 -11.03
C THR A 248 -20.24 17.09 -10.57
N ALA A 249 -19.27 17.57 -11.35
CA ALA A 249 -17.87 17.62 -10.94
C ALA A 249 -17.66 18.58 -9.74
N LEU A 250 -18.27 19.76 -9.77
CA LEU A 250 -18.22 20.72 -8.66
C LEU A 250 -18.88 20.15 -7.40
N ASP A 251 -20.07 19.57 -7.51
CA ASP A 251 -20.84 19.02 -6.37
C ASP A 251 -20.07 17.91 -5.64
N ARG A 252 -19.35 17.06 -6.38
CA ARG A 252 -18.45 16.06 -5.78
C ARG A 252 -17.33 16.70 -4.97
N ARG A 253 -16.71 17.76 -5.49
CA ARG A 253 -15.63 18.49 -4.79
C ARG A 253 -16.17 19.21 -3.55
N LEU A 254 -17.30 19.90 -3.67
CA LEU A 254 -17.99 20.56 -2.56
C LEU A 254 -18.28 19.58 -1.42
N ARG A 255 -18.90 18.43 -1.71
CA ARG A 255 -19.22 17.42 -0.70
C ARG A 255 -17.98 16.90 0.02
N ARG A 256 -16.90 16.60 -0.73
CA ARG A 256 -15.64 16.10 -0.15
C ARG A 256 -15.07 17.08 0.87
N VAL A 257 -14.91 18.35 0.48
CA VAL A 257 -14.34 19.38 1.36
C VAL A 257 -15.27 19.68 2.53
N ALA A 258 -16.59 19.64 2.34
CA ALA A 258 -17.56 19.81 3.42
C ALA A 258 -17.46 18.68 4.48
N THR A 259 -17.32 17.42 4.06
CA THR A 259 -17.10 16.29 4.98
C THR A 259 -15.79 16.44 5.75
N GLU A 260 -14.73 16.88 5.08
CA GLU A 260 -13.44 17.15 5.70
C GLU A 260 -13.48 18.34 6.69
N LEU A 261 -14.27 19.36 6.39
CA LEU A 261 -14.51 20.48 7.29
C LEU A 261 -15.30 20.05 8.53
N ASP A 262 -16.35 19.25 8.36
CA ASP A 262 -17.17 18.73 9.47
C ASP A 262 -16.33 17.84 10.42
N SER A 263 -15.45 16.98 9.87
CA SER A 263 -14.56 16.16 10.70
C SER A 263 -13.57 17.02 11.50
N LEU A 264 -13.00 18.06 10.89
CA LEU A 264 -12.13 19.02 11.59
C LEU A 264 -12.90 19.80 12.68
N GLN A 265 -14.13 20.24 12.38
CA GLN A 265 -14.98 20.93 13.34
C GLN A 265 -15.36 20.03 14.53
N LYS A 266 -15.69 18.76 14.29
CA LYS A 266 -15.95 17.77 15.36
C LYS A 266 -14.73 17.55 16.23
N ALA A 267 -13.56 17.32 15.63
CA ALA A 267 -12.30 17.18 16.37
C ALA A 267 -12.02 18.40 17.27
N SER A 268 -12.30 19.61 16.77
CA SER A 268 -12.13 20.85 17.52
C SER A 268 -13.20 21.13 18.60
N LYS A 269 -14.31 20.37 18.64
CA LYS A 269 -15.42 20.60 19.59
C LYS A 269 -15.52 19.55 20.69
N SER A 270 -15.15 18.30 20.42
CA SER A 270 -15.45 17.16 21.32
C SER A 270 -14.25 16.27 21.67
N GLY A 271 -13.05 16.54 21.16
CA GLY A 271 -11.84 15.79 21.52
C GLY A 271 -11.08 16.37 22.73
N PRO A 272 -10.11 15.64 23.31
CA PRO A 272 -9.19 16.17 24.33
C PRO A 272 -8.35 17.37 23.83
N ALA A 273 -8.34 17.62 22.52
CA ALA A 273 -7.75 18.79 21.86
C ALA A 273 -8.76 19.95 21.58
N ALA A 274 -10.05 19.78 21.91
CA ALA A 274 -11.11 20.75 21.60
C ALA A 274 -11.02 22.08 22.37
N ALA A 275 -10.24 22.10 23.44
CA ALA A 275 -10.08 23.27 24.30
C ALA A 275 -8.96 24.23 23.84
N ASP A 276 -7.99 23.80 23.02
CA ASP A 276 -6.65 24.37 23.15
C ASP A 276 -6.12 25.18 21.95
N LEU A 277 -6.74 25.07 20.75
CA LEU A 277 -6.31 25.80 19.54
C LEU A 277 -7.40 26.76 19.02
N PRO A 278 -7.65 27.91 19.70
CA PRO A 278 -8.67 28.89 19.28
C PRO A 278 -8.43 29.44 17.87
N GLN A 279 -7.19 29.41 17.39
CA GLN A 279 -6.75 29.93 16.09
C GLN A 279 -7.25 29.08 14.90
N VAL A 280 -7.71 27.83 15.10
CA VAL A 280 -8.30 26.97 14.04
C VAL A 280 -9.77 27.33 13.76
N ARG A 281 -10.47 27.93 14.72
CA ARG A 281 -11.88 28.36 14.56
C ARG A 281 -12.09 29.40 13.44
N PRO A 282 -11.30 30.47 13.30
CA PRO A 282 -11.47 31.41 12.18
C PRO A 282 -11.21 30.74 10.82
N LEU A 283 -10.27 29.80 10.72
CA LEU A 283 -10.00 29.03 9.49
C LEU A 283 -11.21 28.20 9.06
N THR A 284 -11.78 27.43 10.00
CA THR A 284 -12.96 26.59 9.74
C THR A 284 -14.21 27.42 9.43
N ARG A 285 -14.39 28.58 10.06
CA ARG A 285 -15.46 29.54 9.73
C ARG A 285 -15.29 30.12 8.32
N ARG A 286 -14.07 30.51 7.94
CA ARG A 286 -13.80 31.04 6.60
C ARG A 286 -14.00 29.97 5.52
N ALA A 287 -13.51 28.75 5.75
CA ALA A 287 -13.77 27.62 4.86
C ALA A 287 -15.27 27.34 4.73
N ALA A 288 -16.03 27.40 5.84
CA ALA A 288 -17.48 27.26 5.80
C ALA A 288 -18.16 28.36 4.96
N ALA A 289 -17.75 29.63 5.13
CA ALA A 289 -18.28 30.74 4.34
C ALA A 289 -17.96 30.59 2.84
N LEU A 290 -16.74 30.18 2.50
CA LEU A 290 -16.36 29.91 1.10
C LEU A 290 -17.20 28.78 0.50
N LEU A 291 -17.44 27.69 1.24
CA LEU A 291 -18.22 26.56 0.72
C LEU A 291 -19.73 26.85 0.65
N ASN A 292 -20.31 27.44 1.70
CA ASN A 292 -21.76 27.56 1.86
C ASN A 292 -22.34 28.85 1.26
N GLU A 293 -21.55 29.92 1.22
CA GLU A 293 -22.00 31.22 0.70
C GLU A 293 -21.43 31.46 -0.69
N SER A 294 -20.10 31.51 -0.82
CA SER A 294 -19.43 31.93 -2.05
C SER A 294 -19.55 30.88 -3.17
N ALA A 295 -19.07 29.66 -2.92
CA ALA A 295 -19.09 28.58 -3.90
C ALA A 295 -20.52 28.15 -4.27
N GLN A 296 -21.44 28.14 -3.30
CA GLN A 296 -22.86 27.94 -3.60
C GLN A 296 -23.43 29.09 -4.44
N GLY A 297 -23.11 30.34 -4.13
CA GLY A 297 -23.52 31.50 -4.93
C GLY A 297 -23.04 31.42 -6.38
N HIS A 298 -21.77 31.10 -6.60
CA HIS A 298 -21.20 30.88 -7.92
C HIS A 298 -21.83 29.68 -8.64
N ARG A 299 -22.10 28.57 -7.92
CA ARG A 299 -22.82 27.40 -8.46
C ARG A 299 -24.20 27.80 -8.98
N ARG A 300 -24.99 28.58 -8.21
CA ARG A 300 -26.32 29.06 -8.64
C ARG A 300 -26.24 29.90 -9.91
N ARG A 301 -25.20 30.73 -10.05
CA ARG A 301 -24.95 31.58 -11.23
C ARG A 301 -24.29 30.86 -12.42
N ARG A 302 -24.06 29.54 -12.35
CA ARG A 302 -23.33 28.77 -13.39
C ARG A 302 -21.86 29.21 -13.56
N GLU A 303 -21.26 29.79 -12.53
CA GLU A 303 -19.86 30.25 -12.51
C GLU A 303 -18.95 29.14 -11.95
N PHE A 304 -18.97 27.96 -12.57
CA PHE A 304 -18.34 26.75 -12.00
C PHE A 304 -16.83 26.86 -11.78
N ASN A 305 -16.13 27.65 -12.59
CA ASN A 305 -14.70 27.92 -12.41
C ASN A 305 -14.43 28.75 -11.15
N ALA A 306 -15.24 29.78 -10.88
CA ALA A 306 -15.13 30.60 -9.68
C ALA A 306 -15.50 29.79 -8.43
N ALA A 307 -16.60 29.02 -8.48
CA ALA A 307 -16.95 28.08 -7.42
C ALA A 307 -15.84 27.06 -7.16
N GLY A 308 -15.21 26.54 -8.21
CA GLY A 308 -14.09 25.61 -8.11
C GLY A 308 -12.85 26.21 -7.45
N ALA A 309 -12.60 27.51 -7.62
CA ALA A 309 -11.51 28.23 -6.96
C ALA A 309 -11.81 28.43 -5.46
N ASP A 310 -13.04 28.77 -5.11
CA ASP A 310 -13.47 28.89 -3.71
C ASP A 310 -13.38 27.54 -2.98
N VAL A 311 -13.80 26.45 -3.61
CA VAL A 311 -13.68 25.09 -3.05
C VAL A 311 -12.22 24.71 -2.84
N SER A 312 -11.33 25.03 -3.79
CA SER A 312 -9.88 24.80 -3.61
C SER A 312 -9.31 25.61 -2.45
N THR A 313 -9.70 26.87 -2.34
CA THR A 313 -9.27 27.75 -1.24
C THR A 313 -9.77 27.23 0.11
N ALA A 314 -11.04 26.81 0.18
CA ALA A 314 -11.59 26.18 1.37
C ALA A 314 -10.85 24.89 1.75
N ALA A 315 -10.50 24.05 0.77
CA ALA A 315 -9.73 22.83 1.00
C ALA A 315 -8.34 23.12 1.57
N GLN A 316 -7.65 24.16 1.08
CA GLN A 316 -6.37 24.60 1.63
C GLN A 316 -6.49 25.04 3.09
N LEU A 317 -7.55 25.79 3.44
CA LEU A 317 -7.80 26.20 4.83
C LEU A 317 -8.12 25.03 5.74
N VAL A 318 -8.90 24.04 5.26
CA VAL A 318 -9.20 22.81 6.01
C VAL A 318 -7.92 22.00 6.25
N ASN A 319 -7.07 21.81 5.24
CA ASN A 319 -5.80 21.11 5.38
C ASN A 319 -4.86 21.83 6.34
N PHE A 320 -4.75 23.15 6.22
CA PHE A 320 -3.94 23.96 7.12
C PHE A 320 -4.42 23.85 8.58
N GLY A 321 -5.72 23.97 8.83
CA GLY A 321 -6.29 23.81 10.17
C GLY A 321 -6.07 22.40 10.74
N ARG A 322 -6.13 21.37 9.89
CA ARG A 322 -5.85 19.98 10.25
C ARG A 322 -4.39 19.78 10.62
N ASP A 323 -3.46 20.32 9.84
CA ASP A 323 -2.02 20.21 10.11
C ASP A 323 -1.65 20.89 11.43
N LEU A 324 -2.20 22.06 11.72
CA LEU A 324 -2.02 22.73 13.01
C LEU A 324 -2.54 21.88 14.18
N ASN A 325 -3.77 21.39 14.08
CA ASN A 325 -4.38 20.59 15.13
C ASN A 325 -3.60 19.28 15.40
N ASN A 326 -3.17 18.61 14.34
CA ASN A 326 -2.36 17.40 14.46
C ASN A 326 -0.98 17.69 15.07
N THR A 327 -0.34 18.77 14.64
CA THR A 327 0.97 19.17 15.17
C THR A 327 0.91 19.46 16.67
N GLU A 328 -0.12 20.16 17.16
CA GLU A 328 -0.28 20.42 18.60
C GLU A 328 -0.51 19.13 19.39
N ILE A 329 -1.37 18.23 18.91
CA ILE A 329 -1.59 16.92 19.54
C ILE A 329 -0.28 16.14 19.65
N GLN A 330 0.53 16.16 18.58
CA GLN A 330 1.81 15.48 18.52
C GLN A 330 2.85 16.10 19.45
N ILE A 331 2.98 17.44 19.45
CA ILE A 331 3.88 18.15 20.36
C ILE A 331 3.49 17.87 21.81
N ARG A 332 2.20 17.88 22.13
CA ARG A 332 1.73 17.54 23.48
C ARG A 332 2.16 16.13 23.88
N GLY A 333 1.93 15.14 23.03
CA GLY A 333 2.37 13.76 23.26
C GLY A 333 3.89 13.65 23.42
N LEU A 334 4.66 14.41 22.64
CA LEU A 334 6.11 14.51 22.78
C LEU A 334 6.52 15.12 24.13
N THR A 335 5.88 16.22 24.57
CA THR A 335 6.16 16.88 25.85
C THR A 335 5.73 16.05 27.06
N GLU A 336 4.63 15.31 26.99
CA GLU A 336 4.19 14.41 28.08
C GLU A 336 5.17 13.25 28.29
N ARG A 337 5.88 12.85 27.22
CA ARG A 337 6.92 11.81 27.23
C ARG A 337 8.33 12.36 27.39
N ASP A 338 8.51 13.68 27.32
CA ASP A 338 9.81 14.30 27.43
C ASP A 338 10.29 14.24 28.87
N ASP A 339 11.49 13.70 29.05
CA ASP A 339 12.15 13.53 30.34
C ASP A 339 13.39 14.43 30.47
N GLY A 340 13.56 15.40 29.57
CA GLY A 340 14.67 16.35 29.57
C GLY A 340 15.96 15.80 28.95
N SER A 341 15.88 14.69 28.21
CA SER A 341 17.03 14.03 27.58
C SER A 341 17.24 14.48 26.12
N SER A 342 17.81 13.61 25.28
CA SER A 342 18.40 13.91 23.96
C SER A 342 17.49 14.57 22.93
N LEU A 343 16.16 14.50 23.09
CA LEU A 343 15.20 15.12 22.17
C LEU A 343 14.55 16.39 22.73
N SER A 344 14.82 16.76 24.00
CA SER A 344 14.14 17.86 24.68
C SER A 344 14.33 19.20 23.97
N GLU A 345 15.57 19.54 23.56
CA GLU A 345 15.83 20.77 22.79
C GLU A 345 15.04 20.82 21.47
N ALA A 346 14.92 19.68 20.78
CA ALA A 346 14.19 19.60 19.52
C ALA A 346 12.66 19.71 19.72
N ILE A 347 12.14 19.17 20.82
CA ILE A 347 10.72 19.29 21.21
C ILE A 347 10.42 20.74 21.60
N ILE A 348 11.28 21.39 22.39
CA ILE A 348 11.16 22.80 22.78
C ILE A 348 11.22 23.70 21.53
N ALA A 349 12.16 23.47 20.62
CA ALA A 349 12.26 24.21 19.37
C ALA A 349 11.01 24.04 18.49
N LEU A 350 10.48 22.80 18.41
CA LEU A 350 9.24 22.53 17.67
C LEU A 350 8.04 23.25 18.29
N ARG A 351 7.93 23.26 19.62
CA ARG A 351 6.90 24.02 20.35
C ARG A 351 7.02 25.52 20.08
N HIS A 352 8.23 26.07 20.19
CA HIS A 352 8.50 27.48 19.91
C HIS A 352 8.15 27.85 18.46
N ASP A 353 8.48 27.01 17.49
CA ASP A 353 8.14 27.23 16.08
C ASP A 353 6.62 27.21 15.84
N LEU A 354 5.88 26.30 16.51
CA LEU A 354 4.41 26.28 16.45
C LEU A 354 3.81 27.52 17.10
N ASP A 355 4.24 27.87 18.32
CA ASP A 355 3.78 29.07 19.03
C ASP A 355 4.05 30.34 18.21
N GLY A 356 5.19 30.41 17.53
CA GLY A 356 5.53 31.48 16.60
C GLY A 356 4.59 31.54 15.40
N LEU A 357 4.21 30.40 14.82
CA LEU A 357 3.23 30.32 13.74
C LEU A 357 1.83 30.76 14.22
N LEU A 358 1.40 30.28 15.39
CA LEU A 358 0.11 30.66 15.99
C LEU A 358 0.05 32.15 16.32
N SER A 359 1.14 32.72 16.86
CA SER A 359 1.26 34.16 17.13
C SER A 359 1.19 35.00 15.85
N GLN A 360 1.79 34.53 14.75
CA GLN A 360 1.65 35.16 13.43
C GLN A 360 0.21 35.12 12.91
N LEU A 361 -0.52 34.04 13.21
CA LEU A 361 -1.92 33.91 12.84
C LEU A 361 -2.84 34.83 13.67
N GLU A 362 -2.51 35.07 14.95
CA GLU A 362 -3.24 35.99 15.84
C GLU A 362 -2.98 37.46 15.56
N SER A 363 -1.71 37.84 15.38
CA SER A 363 -1.31 39.22 15.03
C SER A 363 -1.80 39.65 13.64
N GLY A 364 -2.17 38.68 12.81
CA GLY A 364 -2.66 38.83 11.45
C GLY A 364 -4.13 39.24 11.27
N GLN A 365 -4.84 39.62 12.32
CA GLN A 365 -6.29 39.88 12.29
C GLN A 365 -6.76 41.02 11.35
N GLY A 366 -5.88 41.65 10.56
CA GLY A 366 -6.22 42.70 9.60
C GLY A 366 -5.90 42.34 8.14
N GLY A 367 -6.78 41.62 7.44
CA GLY A 367 -6.88 41.70 5.98
C GLY A 367 -6.83 40.38 5.20
N GLN A 368 -7.59 40.36 4.10
CA GLN A 368 -7.84 39.22 3.19
C GLN A 368 -6.61 38.48 2.63
N SER A 369 -5.39 39.02 2.76
CA SER A 369 -4.18 38.46 2.13
C SER A 369 -3.45 37.38 2.94
N MET A 370 -3.80 37.16 4.22
CA MET A 370 -3.05 36.21 5.06
C MET A 370 -3.44 34.74 4.80
N PHE A 371 -4.69 34.49 4.43
CA PHE A 371 -5.21 33.14 4.19
C PHE A 371 -4.89 32.59 2.77
N SER A 372 -4.33 33.44 1.90
CA SER A 372 -3.76 33.06 0.61
C SER A 372 -2.25 32.76 0.67
N ASN A 373 -1.60 32.97 1.82
CA ASN A 373 -0.18 32.72 1.96
C ASN A 373 0.09 31.21 2.05
N THR A 374 0.32 30.61 0.88
CA THR A 374 0.86 29.25 0.71
C THR A 374 2.07 28.97 1.60
N SER A 375 2.83 30.01 1.96
CA SER A 375 3.97 29.93 2.89
C SER A 375 3.60 29.46 4.29
N MET A 376 2.48 29.92 4.85
CA MET A 376 2.04 29.54 6.21
C MET A 376 1.52 28.10 6.24
N ALA A 377 0.72 27.73 5.23
CA ALA A 377 0.27 26.35 5.06
C ALA A 377 1.45 25.39 4.86
N SER A 378 2.44 25.77 4.04
CA SER A 378 3.66 24.97 3.88
C SER A 378 4.46 24.86 5.16
N ARG A 379 4.52 25.92 5.98
CA ARG A 379 5.23 25.91 7.25
C ARG A 379 4.54 24.98 8.26
N ALA A 380 3.22 25.00 8.36
CA ALA A 380 2.48 24.04 9.19
C ALA A 380 2.68 22.59 8.74
N ALA A 381 2.66 22.31 7.43
CA ALA A 381 2.95 20.97 6.91
C ALA A 381 4.39 20.53 7.22
N GLN A 382 5.37 21.45 7.18
CA GLN A 382 6.75 21.19 7.60
C GLN A 382 6.85 20.90 9.10
N LEU A 383 6.15 21.68 9.95
CA LEU A 383 6.11 21.45 11.39
C LEU A 383 5.48 20.10 11.73
N ARG A 384 4.39 19.74 11.06
CA ARG A 384 3.79 18.41 11.17
C ARG A 384 4.79 17.30 10.82
N THR A 385 5.47 17.44 9.69
CA THR A 385 6.47 16.44 9.25
C THR A 385 7.63 16.32 10.25
N ARG A 386 8.06 17.44 10.84
CA ARG A 386 9.07 17.45 11.91
C ARG A 386 8.55 16.78 13.18
N ALA A 387 7.31 17.04 13.58
CA ALA A 387 6.66 16.39 14.72
C ALA A 387 6.55 14.88 14.52
N ASP A 388 6.07 14.42 13.36
CA ASP A 388 6.03 12.99 12.99
C ASP A 388 7.42 12.35 13.06
N THR A 389 8.45 13.04 12.57
CA THR A 389 9.84 12.55 12.60
C THR A 389 10.36 12.43 14.04
N LEU A 390 10.06 13.40 14.91
CA LEU A 390 10.48 13.38 16.31
C LEU A 390 9.77 12.28 17.10
N ILE A 391 8.47 12.06 16.87
CA ILE A 391 7.73 10.94 17.49
C ILE A 391 8.40 9.63 17.14
N ARG A 392 8.67 9.40 15.84
CA ARG A 392 9.32 8.16 15.39
C ARG A 392 10.69 7.96 16.05
N ARG A 393 11.50 9.02 16.14
CA ARG A 393 12.82 8.96 16.80
C ARG A 393 12.70 8.65 18.30
N GLN A 394 11.74 9.27 18.98
CA GLN A 394 11.50 9.03 20.40
C GLN A 394 11.06 7.58 20.64
N ASP A 395 10.14 7.06 19.82
CA ASP A 395 9.67 5.67 19.89
C ASP A 395 10.82 4.68 19.60
N GLU A 396 11.66 4.95 18.60
CA GLU A 396 12.87 4.15 18.29
C GLU A 396 13.85 4.12 19.48
N GLN A 397 14.09 5.27 20.11
CA GLN A 397 14.98 5.38 21.27
C GLN A 397 14.43 4.65 22.50
N ILE A 398 13.13 4.82 22.80
CA ILE A 398 12.45 4.09 23.88
C ILE A 398 12.54 2.59 23.64
N ALA A 399 12.26 2.12 22.42
CA ALA A 399 12.31 0.70 22.09
C ALA A 399 13.74 0.10 22.19
N ALA A 400 14.78 0.87 21.85
CA ALA A 400 16.16 0.45 22.05
C ALA A 400 16.52 0.34 23.54
N LEU A 401 16.25 1.40 24.32
CA LEU A 401 16.54 1.44 25.75
C LEU A 401 15.74 0.38 26.53
N SER A 402 14.47 0.15 26.18
CA SER A 402 13.65 -0.88 26.82
C SER A 402 14.23 -2.28 26.57
N ARG A 403 14.75 -2.57 25.37
CA ARG A 403 15.40 -3.87 25.09
C ARG A 403 16.66 -4.05 25.93
N GLU A 404 17.54 -3.05 25.94
CA GLU A 404 18.79 -3.09 26.72
C GLU A 404 18.53 -3.16 28.24
N ALA A 405 17.51 -2.45 28.73
CA ALA A 405 17.09 -2.51 30.12
C ALA A 405 16.51 -3.88 30.48
N THR A 406 15.73 -4.51 29.59
CA THR A 406 15.20 -5.87 29.79
C THR A 406 16.33 -6.89 29.88
N GLU A 407 17.32 -6.82 28.99
CA GLU A 407 18.51 -7.67 29.04
C GLU A 407 19.29 -7.47 30.35
N THR A 408 19.45 -6.22 30.78
CA THR A 408 20.09 -5.90 32.06
C THR A 408 19.32 -6.48 33.25
N ARG A 409 17.98 -6.43 33.22
CA ARG A 409 17.10 -6.99 34.26
C ARG A 409 17.19 -8.52 34.31
N ASP A 410 17.23 -9.19 33.16
CA ASP A 410 17.35 -10.64 33.07
C ASP A 410 18.73 -11.11 33.58
N ASN A 411 19.81 -10.43 33.18
CA ASN A 411 21.17 -10.71 33.69
C ASN A 411 21.25 -10.51 35.21
N LEU A 412 20.68 -9.40 35.71
CA LEU A 412 20.60 -9.11 37.15
C LEU A 412 19.84 -10.22 37.90
N SER A 413 18.68 -10.66 37.39
CA SER A 413 17.91 -11.75 37.99
C SER A 413 18.70 -13.06 38.02
N ALA A 414 19.38 -13.42 36.92
CA ALA A 414 20.19 -14.63 36.86
C ALA A 414 21.38 -14.59 37.84
N ALA A 415 22.06 -13.45 37.94
CA ALA A 415 23.15 -13.24 38.89
C ALA A 415 22.66 -13.33 40.34
N TRP A 416 21.49 -12.76 40.63
CA TRP A 416 20.83 -12.83 41.93
C TRP A 416 20.52 -14.28 42.34
N GLU A 417 19.85 -15.04 41.47
CA GLU A 417 19.51 -16.45 41.71
C GLU A 417 20.75 -17.32 41.95
N LYS A 418 21.83 -17.10 41.19
CA LYS A 418 23.09 -17.82 41.36
C LYS A 418 23.70 -17.61 42.74
N GLY A 419 23.65 -16.38 43.28
CA GLY A 419 24.14 -16.09 44.62
C GLY A 419 23.23 -16.66 45.71
N GLN A 420 21.91 -16.57 45.54
CA GLN A 420 20.93 -17.15 46.46
C GLN A 420 21.03 -18.69 46.56
N ALA A 421 21.45 -19.36 45.49
CA ALA A 421 21.72 -20.80 45.51
C ALA A 421 22.94 -21.19 46.36
N MET A 422 23.91 -20.28 46.55
CA MET A 422 25.09 -20.53 47.37
C MET A 422 24.84 -20.21 48.85
N LEU A 423 24.27 -19.04 49.12
CA LEU A 423 23.88 -18.62 50.46
C LEU A 423 22.57 -17.86 50.38
N ARG A 424 21.53 -18.42 51.00
CA ARG A 424 20.19 -17.86 50.94
C ARG A 424 20.09 -16.67 51.90
N LEU A 425 19.95 -15.47 51.36
CA LEU A 425 19.74 -14.27 52.19
C LEU A 425 18.25 -14.09 52.48
N SER A 426 17.94 -13.59 53.68
CA SER A 426 16.60 -13.15 54.06
C SER A 426 16.14 -11.98 53.19
N GLU A 427 14.84 -11.87 52.96
CA GLU A 427 14.22 -10.73 52.25
C GLU A 427 14.50 -9.40 52.95
N ASP A 428 14.71 -9.44 54.28
CA ASP A 428 15.03 -8.26 55.09
C ASP A 428 16.50 -7.83 54.98
N ASP A 429 17.38 -8.59 54.32
CA ASP A 429 18.77 -8.20 54.14
C ASP A 429 18.89 -6.94 53.26
N PRO A 430 19.81 -5.99 53.58
CA PRO A 430 20.00 -4.78 52.77
C PRO A 430 20.23 -5.03 51.27
N LEU A 431 20.89 -6.13 50.89
CA LEU A 431 21.09 -6.48 49.49
C LEU A 431 19.80 -6.97 48.82
N ALA A 432 19.00 -7.78 49.52
CA ALA A 432 17.71 -8.25 49.02
C ALA A 432 16.73 -7.10 48.82
N ARG A 433 16.66 -6.15 49.78
CA ARG A 433 15.85 -4.93 49.62
C ARG A 433 16.31 -4.08 48.43
N ARG A 434 17.63 -3.95 48.22
CA ARG A 434 18.17 -3.19 47.09
C ARG A 434 17.85 -3.85 45.76
N TYR A 435 17.93 -5.19 45.66
CA TYR A 435 17.50 -5.94 44.48
C TYR A 435 16.01 -5.72 44.18
N ASN A 436 15.13 -5.86 45.17
CA ASN A 436 13.69 -5.65 44.98
C ASN A 436 13.36 -4.21 44.55
N ARG A 437 14.10 -3.22 45.07
CA ARG A 437 13.96 -1.82 44.65
C ARG A 437 14.38 -1.59 43.19
N LEU A 438 15.40 -2.29 42.71
CA LEU A 438 15.82 -2.23 41.31
C LEU A 438 14.73 -2.80 40.38
N LEU A 439 14.06 -3.87 40.79
CA LEU A 439 12.94 -4.43 40.03
C LEU A 439 11.76 -3.46 39.95
N SER A 440 11.37 -2.83 41.07
CA SER A 440 10.31 -1.82 41.05
C SER A 440 10.69 -0.59 40.21
N GLN A 441 11.95 -0.16 40.27
CA GLN A 441 12.47 0.92 39.44
C GLN A 441 12.38 0.59 37.94
N PHE A 442 12.64 -0.66 37.53
CA PHE A 442 12.48 -1.08 36.14
C PHE A 442 11.02 -1.00 35.66
N GLU A 443 10.06 -1.42 36.49
CA GLU A 443 8.64 -1.32 36.17
C GLU A 443 8.18 0.13 36.02
N GLU A 444 8.61 1.02 36.92
CA GLU A 444 8.30 2.46 36.88
C GLU A 444 8.98 3.19 35.69
N ALA A 445 10.11 2.68 35.21
CA ALA A 445 10.89 3.25 34.12
C ALA A 445 10.30 2.97 32.73
N GLN A 446 9.31 2.08 32.60
CA GLN A 446 8.71 1.72 31.31
C GLN A 446 8.21 2.97 30.55
N GLY A 447 8.72 3.15 29.32
CA GLY A 447 8.37 4.29 28.47
C GLY A 447 9.09 5.60 28.78
N LYS A 448 10.05 5.62 29.72
CA LYS A 448 10.81 6.82 30.12
C LYS A 448 12.33 6.60 29.94
N PRO A 449 12.95 7.14 28.87
CA PRO A 449 14.36 6.95 28.55
C PRO A 449 15.36 7.14 29.72
N ALA A 450 15.29 8.28 30.41
CA ALA A 450 16.21 8.65 31.49
C ALA A 450 16.10 7.70 32.69
N MET A 451 14.89 7.24 33.01
CA MET A 451 14.68 6.27 34.09
C MET A 451 15.21 4.88 33.71
N LEU A 452 15.09 4.46 32.43
CA LEU A 452 15.67 3.21 31.95
C LEU A 452 17.20 3.24 32.01
N GLU A 453 17.81 4.36 31.64
CA GLU A 453 19.27 4.56 31.77
C GLU A 453 19.74 4.60 33.21
N GLN A 454 18.95 5.22 34.10
CA GLN A 454 19.25 5.23 35.53
C GLN A 454 19.18 3.81 36.12
N PHE A 455 18.13 3.06 35.81
CA PHE A 455 18.00 1.65 36.21
C PHE A 455 19.22 0.83 35.77
N ARG A 456 19.66 0.96 34.52
CA ARG A 456 20.83 0.22 34.01
C ARG A 456 22.10 0.52 34.78
N ARG A 457 22.37 1.81 35.08
CA ARG A 457 23.53 2.21 35.88
C ARG A 457 23.45 1.67 37.30
N ASP A 458 22.29 1.76 37.93
CA ASP A 458 22.08 1.29 39.30
C ASP A 458 22.16 -0.24 39.40
N ALA A 459 21.67 -0.97 38.38
CA ALA A 459 21.77 -2.42 38.25
C ALA A 459 23.22 -2.87 38.08
N GLN A 460 23.99 -2.25 37.18
CA GLN A 460 25.42 -2.54 37.02
C GLN A 460 26.23 -2.27 38.30
N SER A 461 25.93 -1.17 39.00
CA SER A 461 26.55 -0.88 40.31
C SER A 461 26.26 -1.97 41.34
N PHE A 462 25.02 -2.47 41.37
CA PHE A 462 24.63 -3.55 42.27
C PHE A 462 25.28 -4.88 41.90
N GLU A 463 25.32 -5.23 40.61
CA GLU A 463 25.95 -6.45 40.10
C GLU A 463 27.42 -6.53 40.54
N GLY A 464 28.18 -5.44 40.43
CA GLY A 464 29.59 -5.41 40.90
C GLY A 464 29.75 -5.69 42.40
N ILE A 465 28.82 -5.23 43.24
CA ILE A 465 28.81 -5.51 44.69
C ILE A 465 28.43 -6.99 44.93
N TRP A 466 27.45 -7.48 44.19
CA TRP A 466 26.93 -8.83 44.32
C TRP A 466 27.92 -9.90 43.85
N GLU A 467 28.65 -9.67 42.77
CA GLU A 467 29.70 -10.56 42.29
C GLU A 467 30.84 -10.74 43.31
N GLN A 468 31.25 -9.64 43.96
CA GLN A 468 32.27 -9.69 45.01
C GLN A 468 31.79 -10.52 46.20
N TRP A 469 30.53 -10.37 46.58
CA TRP A 469 29.91 -11.19 47.62
C TRP A 469 29.88 -12.67 47.24
N ILE A 470 29.42 -13.01 46.03
CA ILE A 470 29.40 -14.39 45.53
C ILE A 470 30.80 -15.00 45.56
N ARG A 471 31.84 -14.28 45.09
CA ARG A 471 33.23 -14.79 45.14
C ARG A 471 33.66 -15.08 46.57
N ARG A 472 33.42 -14.16 47.51
CA ARG A 472 33.80 -14.36 48.92
C ARG A 472 33.11 -15.58 49.54
N VAL A 473 31.81 -15.75 49.28
CA VAL A 473 31.04 -16.93 49.72
C VAL A 473 31.64 -18.20 49.14
N LYS A 474 31.94 -18.22 47.83
CA LYS A 474 32.54 -19.37 47.17
C LYS A 474 33.92 -19.70 47.73
N ASP A 475 34.80 -18.72 47.88
CA ASP A 475 36.16 -18.90 48.40
C ASP A 475 36.14 -19.45 49.84
N THR A 476 35.16 -19.00 50.65
CA THR A 476 34.94 -19.55 51.99
C THR A 476 34.42 -20.99 51.92
N GLY A 477 33.47 -21.29 51.02
CA GLY A 477 33.00 -22.66 50.78
C GLY A 477 34.15 -23.61 50.38
N ASP A 478 35.03 -23.16 49.49
CA ASP A 478 36.21 -23.90 49.05
C ASP A 478 37.22 -24.08 50.21
N ARG A 479 37.41 -23.06 51.06
CA ARG A 479 38.22 -23.17 52.28
C ARG A 479 37.64 -24.18 53.27
N ILE A 480 36.33 -24.13 53.54
CA ILE A 480 35.64 -25.09 54.40
C ILE A 480 35.85 -26.52 53.89
N ASN A 481 35.71 -26.75 52.58
CA ASN A 481 35.87 -28.07 52.01
C ASN A 481 37.30 -28.59 52.11
N ARG A 482 38.31 -27.72 51.87
CA ARG A 482 39.72 -28.06 52.06
C ARG A 482 40.04 -28.41 53.51
N LEU A 483 39.72 -27.52 54.44
CA LEU A 483 39.92 -27.75 55.87
C LEU A 483 39.27 -29.06 56.33
N ARG A 484 38.01 -29.31 55.95
CA ARG A 484 37.32 -30.55 56.33
C ARG A 484 38.03 -31.81 55.82
N SER A 485 38.58 -31.76 54.60
CA SER A 485 39.31 -32.89 54.02
C SER A 485 40.59 -33.19 54.80
N ASP A 486 41.32 -32.15 55.18
CA ASP A 486 42.69 -32.27 55.65
C ASP A 486 42.80 -32.37 57.18
N LEU A 487 41.82 -31.84 57.93
CA LEU A 487 41.86 -31.67 59.39
C LEU A 487 42.08 -32.99 60.15
N LEU A 488 41.40 -34.06 59.77
CA LEU A 488 41.54 -35.36 60.45
C LEU A 488 42.95 -35.92 60.26
N GLY A 489 43.45 -35.89 59.03
CA GLY A 489 44.82 -36.32 58.73
C GLY A 489 45.86 -35.48 59.47
N LEU A 490 45.67 -34.15 59.52
CA LEU A 490 46.53 -33.25 60.28
C LEU A 490 46.54 -33.56 61.78
N ILE A 491 45.40 -33.87 62.38
CA ILE A 491 45.31 -34.24 63.80
C ILE A 491 46.01 -35.58 64.06
N ASP A 492 45.81 -36.58 63.19
CA ASP A 492 46.46 -37.89 63.31
C ASP A 492 47.99 -37.75 63.18
N GLU A 493 48.48 -36.99 62.21
CA GLU A 493 49.91 -36.67 62.07
C GLU A 493 50.45 -35.92 63.30
N ALA A 494 49.70 -34.97 63.82
CA ALA A 494 50.08 -34.19 65.00
C ALA A 494 50.18 -35.07 66.26
N LEU A 495 49.28 -36.04 66.43
CA LEU A 495 49.33 -37.01 67.53
C LEU A 495 50.57 -37.89 67.45
N VAL A 496 50.95 -38.37 66.26
CA VAL A 496 52.18 -39.14 66.05
C VAL A 496 53.42 -38.32 66.35
N LEU A 497 53.45 -37.03 65.96
CA LEU A 497 54.57 -36.14 66.25
C LEU A 497 54.75 -35.83 67.74
N VAL A 498 53.67 -35.86 68.51
CA VAL A 498 53.70 -35.61 69.95
C VAL A 498 54.27 -36.80 70.71
N GLU A 499 54.07 -38.05 70.30
CA GLU A 499 54.64 -39.20 71.02
C GLU A 499 56.15 -39.34 70.72
N PRO A 500 57.06 -39.33 71.72
CA PRO A 500 56.88 -39.54 73.18
C PRO A 500 56.91 -38.26 74.08
N TRP A 501 56.78 -37.06 73.53
CA TRP A 501 56.97 -35.76 74.18
C TRP A 501 55.72 -35.20 74.88
N ASN A 502 55.65 -35.30 76.21
CA ASN A 502 54.54 -34.70 76.98
C ASN A 502 54.48 -33.17 76.84
N CYS A 503 55.62 -32.50 76.64
CA CYS A 503 55.70 -31.03 76.47
C CYS A 503 55.04 -30.50 75.19
N LEU A 504 54.72 -31.36 74.22
CA LEU A 504 54.09 -30.96 72.94
C LEU A 504 52.58 -31.19 72.92
N VAL A 505 52.02 -31.81 73.97
CA VAL A 505 50.59 -32.12 74.08
C VAL A 505 49.73 -30.86 73.97
N GLU A 506 50.19 -29.73 74.54
CA GLU A 506 49.46 -28.46 74.50
C GLU A 506 49.21 -27.98 73.05
N ASP A 507 50.22 -28.11 72.16
CA ASP A 507 50.09 -27.70 70.76
C ASP A 507 49.03 -28.53 70.01
N VAL A 508 48.91 -29.84 70.32
CA VAL A 508 47.85 -30.70 69.75
C VAL A 508 46.49 -30.39 70.34
N THR A 509 46.40 -30.15 71.66
CA THR A 509 45.13 -29.75 72.27
C THR A 509 44.60 -28.43 71.70
N PHE A 510 45.47 -27.48 71.37
CA PHE A 510 45.09 -26.25 70.67
C PHE A 510 44.51 -26.54 69.29
N ILE A 511 45.17 -27.39 68.48
CA ILE A 511 44.69 -27.78 67.15
C ILE A 511 43.31 -28.46 67.25
N GLN A 512 43.13 -29.37 68.22
CA GLN A 512 41.84 -30.04 68.46
C GLN A 512 40.73 -29.08 68.91
N GLN A 513 41.05 -28.07 69.74
CA GLN A 513 40.09 -27.03 70.14
C GLN A 513 39.66 -26.19 68.94
N ARG A 514 40.60 -25.74 68.11
CA ARG A 514 40.31 -25.00 66.88
C ARG A 514 39.53 -25.82 65.85
N ALA A 515 39.81 -27.11 65.74
CA ALA A 515 39.04 -28.06 64.94
C ALA A 515 37.56 -28.15 65.38
N ALA A 516 37.30 -28.20 66.69
CA ALA A 516 35.94 -28.21 67.22
C ALA A 516 35.21 -26.87 66.99
N GLU A 517 35.93 -25.75 67.07
CA GLU A 517 35.39 -24.42 66.74
C GLU A 517 35.06 -24.30 65.24
N PHE A 518 35.92 -24.82 64.37
CA PHE A 518 35.68 -24.89 62.92
C PHE A 518 34.36 -25.62 62.61
N GLU A 519 34.13 -26.80 63.18
CA GLU A 519 32.90 -27.57 62.96
C GLU A 519 31.63 -26.82 63.40
N ARG A 520 31.71 -26.09 64.53
CA ARG A 520 30.61 -25.23 64.99
C ARG A 520 30.36 -24.06 64.05
N LEU A 521 31.41 -23.38 63.59
CA LEU A 521 31.28 -22.24 62.69
C LEU A 521 30.82 -22.65 61.30
N ARG A 522 31.25 -23.81 60.79
CA ARG A 522 30.74 -24.38 59.53
C ARG A 522 29.24 -24.61 59.58
N ALA A 523 28.75 -25.22 60.66
CA ALA A 523 27.32 -25.46 60.84
C ALA A 523 26.52 -24.15 60.89
N LYS A 524 27.05 -23.13 61.58
CA LYS A 524 26.45 -21.79 61.61
C LYS A 524 26.46 -21.11 60.24
N PHE A 525 27.55 -21.24 59.49
CA PHE A 525 27.68 -20.68 58.14
C PHE A 525 26.61 -21.24 57.19
N ALA A 526 26.33 -22.54 57.27
CA ALA A 526 25.29 -23.16 56.45
C ALA A 526 23.86 -22.72 56.80
N ALA A 527 23.63 -22.21 58.02
CA ALA A 527 22.32 -21.81 58.53
C ALA A 527 22.08 -20.29 58.53
N VAL A 528 23.09 -19.49 58.18
CA VAL A 528 23.01 -18.04 58.26
C VAL A 528 22.23 -17.47 57.07
N ASN A 529 21.34 -16.52 57.35
CA ASN A 529 20.50 -15.88 56.33
C ASN A 529 20.77 -14.37 56.19
N PHE A 530 21.72 -13.82 56.95
CA PHE A 530 22.08 -12.40 56.91
C PHE A 530 23.54 -12.23 56.52
N ARG A 531 23.82 -11.27 55.63
CA ARG A 531 25.18 -11.05 55.11
C ARG A 531 26.19 -10.72 56.21
N ARG A 532 25.84 -9.81 57.12
CA ARG A 532 26.78 -9.35 58.17
C ARG A 532 27.20 -10.48 59.11
N GLU A 533 26.26 -11.34 59.44
CA GLU A 533 26.51 -12.52 60.26
C GLU A 533 27.39 -13.52 59.50
N ALA A 534 27.10 -13.73 58.21
CA ALA A 534 27.92 -14.56 57.34
C ALA A 534 29.37 -14.04 57.20
N GLU A 535 29.56 -12.74 56.97
CA GLU A 535 30.89 -12.09 56.92
C GLU A 535 31.67 -12.32 58.21
N SER A 536 31.03 -12.12 59.37
CA SER A 536 31.67 -12.38 60.67
C SER A 536 32.10 -13.84 60.83
N ILE A 537 31.31 -14.80 60.31
CA ILE A 537 31.66 -16.22 60.38
C ILE A 537 32.79 -16.55 59.40
N MET A 538 32.78 -15.98 58.19
CA MET A 538 33.85 -16.15 57.19
C MET A 538 35.21 -15.71 57.76
N ASP A 539 35.25 -14.54 58.41
CA ASP A 539 36.49 -13.98 58.98
C ASP A 539 37.03 -14.85 60.13
N GLN A 540 36.12 -15.40 60.95
CA GLN A 540 36.50 -16.34 62.01
C GLN A 540 37.02 -17.66 61.45
N LEU A 541 36.42 -18.19 60.38
CA LEU A 541 36.89 -19.41 59.70
C LEU A 541 38.27 -19.21 59.08
N GLU A 542 38.52 -18.05 58.47
CA GLU A 542 39.85 -17.69 57.94
C GLU A 542 40.90 -17.60 59.05
N THR A 543 40.53 -17.05 60.21
CA THR A 543 41.42 -16.99 61.38
C THR A 543 41.75 -18.40 61.90
N ILE A 544 40.76 -19.29 61.97
CA ILE A 544 40.98 -20.68 62.42
C ILE A 544 41.92 -21.44 61.48
N ASP A 545 41.74 -21.29 60.16
CA ASP A 545 42.61 -21.88 59.14
C ASP A 545 44.08 -21.51 59.39
N ALA A 546 44.33 -20.19 59.51
CA ALA A 546 45.67 -19.66 59.77
C ALA A 546 46.24 -20.10 61.12
N ASP A 547 45.41 -20.14 62.18
CA ASP A 547 45.82 -20.60 63.52
C ASP A 547 46.24 -22.07 63.52
N ILE A 548 45.50 -22.94 62.84
CA ILE A 548 45.80 -24.38 62.74
C ILE A 548 47.09 -24.59 61.96
N GLU A 549 47.22 -23.94 60.79
CA GLU A 549 48.41 -24.03 59.96
C GLU A 549 49.67 -23.57 60.72
N ALA A 550 49.61 -22.41 61.37
CA ALA A 550 50.71 -21.86 62.14
C ALA A 550 51.10 -22.76 63.33
N ARG A 551 50.11 -23.27 64.07
CA ARG A 551 50.37 -24.15 65.23
C ARG A 551 50.95 -25.49 64.81
N TYR A 552 50.43 -26.08 63.73
CA TYR A 552 50.93 -27.36 63.21
C TYR A 552 52.38 -27.25 62.71
N ALA A 553 52.73 -26.16 62.02
CA ALA A 553 54.11 -25.90 61.62
C ALA A 553 55.05 -25.79 62.84
N GLN A 554 54.62 -25.09 63.88
CA GLN A 554 55.38 -24.96 65.13
C GLN A 554 55.58 -26.30 65.83
N LEU A 555 54.54 -27.14 65.91
CA LEU A 555 54.62 -28.49 66.47
C LEU A 555 55.65 -29.34 65.71
N LYS A 556 55.60 -29.33 64.38
CA LYS A 556 56.51 -30.09 63.52
C LYS A 556 57.96 -29.71 63.72
N ASP A 557 58.24 -28.42 63.82
CA ASP A 557 59.60 -27.91 64.06
C ASP A 557 60.12 -28.27 65.45
N ARG A 558 59.26 -28.17 66.48
CA ARG A 558 59.62 -28.54 67.85
C ARG A 558 59.88 -30.05 67.99
N ALA A 559 58.99 -30.88 67.45
CA ALA A 559 59.12 -32.34 67.47
C ALA A 559 60.41 -32.80 66.77
N ARG A 560 60.69 -32.29 65.58
CA ARG A 560 61.93 -32.59 64.83
C ARG A 560 63.19 -32.27 65.63
N ARG A 561 63.21 -31.13 66.32
CA ARG A 561 64.35 -30.73 67.15
C ARG A 561 64.56 -31.67 68.35
N LEU A 562 63.49 -32.08 69.02
CA LEU A 562 63.60 -33.02 70.14
C LEU A 562 64.02 -34.42 69.68
N GLN A 563 63.46 -34.91 68.57
CA GLN A 563 63.89 -36.17 67.95
C GLN A 563 65.36 -36.15 67.54
N PHE A 564 65.83 -35.03 66.98
CA PHE A 564 67.24 -34.86 66.65
C PHE A 564 68.13 -34.96 67.90
N LEU A 565 67.79 -34.23 68.98
CA LEU A 565 68.53 -34.28 70.25
C LEU A 565 68.53 -35.69 70.86
N GLU A 566 67.42 -36.42 70.81
CA GLU A 566 67.34 -37.79 71.32
C GLU A 566 68.14 -38.78 70.45
N SER A 567 68.10 -38.61 69.12
CA SER A 567 68.93 -39.38 68.19
C SER A 567 70.42 -39.18 68.46
N ASP A 568 70.86 -37.94 68.72
CA ASP A 568 72.25 -37.64 69.07
C ASP A 568 72.66 -38.36 70.36
N VAL A 569 71.81 -38.34 71.40
CA VAL A 569 72.02 -39.09 72.65
C VAL A 569 72.16 -40.58 72.38
N ASN A 570 71.25 -41.17 71.61
CA ASN A 570 71.26 -42.60 71.27
C ASN A 570 72.48 -43.01 70.42
N GLN A 571 72.92 -42.14 69.51
CA GLN A 571 74.13 -42.36 68.74
C GLN A 571 75.38 -42.39 69.63
N ILE A 572 75.51 -41.45 70.56
CA ILE A 572 76.59 -41.45 71.57
C ILE A 572 76.55 -42.77 72.36
N ILE A 573 75.39 -43.20 72.85
CA ILE A 573 75.23 -44.47 73.57
C ILE A 573 75.68 -45.67 72.72
N SER A 574 75.31 -45.71 71.43
CA SER A 574 75.68 -46.82 70.53
C SER A 574 77.17 -46.92 70.26
N LEU A 575 77.87 -45.79 70.10
CA LEU A 575 79.32 -45.73 69.93
C LEU A 575 80.01 -46.30 71.17
N VAL A 576 79.56 -45.88 72.36
CA VAL A 576 80.12 -46.35 73.64
C VAL A 576 79.78 -47.83 73.91
N ASN A 577 78.60 -48.30 73.48
CA ASN A 577 78.25 -49.72 73.61
C ASN A 577 79.14 -50.62 72.74
N ASN A 578 79.48 -50.21 71.51
CA ASN A 578 80.34 -51.00 70.62
C ASN A 578 81.75 -51.20 71.18
N GLU A 579 82.28 -50.25 71.95
CA GLU A 579 83.57 -50.38 72.63
C GLU A 579 83.52 -51.31 73.87
N ASN A 580 82.35 -51.47 74.49
CA ASN A 580 82.18 -52.16 75.77
C ASN A 580 81.71 -53.64 75.67
N VAL A 581 81.48 -54.17 74.47
CA VAL A 581 80.98 -55.57 74.24
C VAL A 581 81.98 -56.65 74.71
N GLU A 582 83.25 -56.31 74.93
CA GLU A 582 84.31 -57.26 75.32
C GLU A 582 84.54 -57.39 76.86
N LEU A 583 83.77 -56.69 77.71
CA LEU A 583 84.00 -56.65 79.15
C LEU A 583 83.34 -57.81 79.94
N SER A 584 84.14 -58.54 80.73
CA SER A 584 83.72 -59.64 81.62
C SER A 584 82.75 -59.18 82.73
N SER A 585 81.94 -60.10 83.28
CA SER A 585 80.89 -59.78 84.27
C SER A 585 81.38 -59.16 85.57
N ASP A 586 82.66 -59.32 85.91
CA ASP A 586 83.27 -58.83 87.15
C ASP A 586 84.07 -57.52 86.96
N ASP A 587 84.00 -56.88 85.80
CA ASP A 587 84.74 -55.63 85.54
C ASP A 587 84.09 -54.40 86.22
N PRO A 588 84.78 -53.66 87.10
CA PRO A 588 84.25 -52.46 87.73
C PRO A 588 83.87 -51.35 86.73
N GLN A 589 84.43 -51.35 85.51
CA GLN A 589 84.04 -50.43 84.44
C GLN A 589 82.62 -50.72 83.94
N LYS A 590 82.21 -51.99 83.88
CA LYS A 590 80.86 -52.42 83.52
C LYS A 590 79.82 -51.93 84.52
N ALA A 591 80.10 -52.00 85.82
CA ALA A 591 79.20 -51.50 86.87
C ALA A 591 79.05 -49.96 86.84
N ARG A 592 80.09 -49.22 86.44
CA ARG A 592 80.02 -47.77 86.24
C ARG A 592 79.23 -47.40 84.98
N TRP A 593 79.40 -48.17 83.91
CA TRP A 593 78.64 -48.03 82.66
C TRP A 593 77.14 -48.26 82.88
N GLU A 594 76.75 -49.32 83.57
CA GLU A 594 75.35 -49.59 83.91
C GLU A 594 74.71 -48.45 84.74
N ARG A 595 75.47 -47.79 85.63
CA ARG A 595 74.97 -46.62 86.36
C ARG A 595 74.81 -45.40 85.46
N THR A 596 75.72 -45.16 84.52
CA THR A 596 75.58 -44.09 83.53
C THR A 596 74.39 -44.35 82.62
N LEU A 597 74.22 -45.56 82.10
CA LEU A 597 73.04 -45.91 81.29
C LEU A 597 71.73 -45.67 82.07
N ARG A 598 71.67 -46.00 83.36
CA ARG A 598 70.51 -45.67 84.21
C ARG A 598 70.28 -44.17 84.37
N LEU A 599 71.34 -43.35 84.45
CA LEU A 599 71.23 -41.88 84.54
C LEU A 599 70.82 -41.24 83.20
N VAL A 600 71.36 -41.74 82.09
CA VAL A 600 70.98 -41.30 80.73
C VAL A 600 69.52 -41.65 80.46
N ASP A 601 69.13 -42.89 80.75
CA ASP A 601 67.75 -43.35 80.66
C ASP A 601 66.82 -42.57 81.61
N HIS A 602 67.29 -42.18 82.80
CA HIS A 602 66.55 -41.28 83.68
C HIS A 602 66.35 -39.89 83.05
N HIS A 603 67.36 -39.31 82.39
CA HIS A 603 67.25 -38.02 81.72
C HIS A 603 66.41 -38.07 80.44
N ILE A 604 66.47 -39.15 79.65
CA ILE A 604 65.58 -39.39 78.51
C ILE A 604 64.13 -39.49 78.99
N ARG A 605 63.86 -40.32 80.01
CA ARG A 605 62.52 -40.41 80.61
C ARG A 605 62.05 -39.09 81.21
N SER A 606 62.94 -38.30 81.78
CA SER A 606 62.63 -36.95 82.27
C SER A 606 62.31 -35.98 81.13
N ALA A 607 62.98 -36.11 79.97
CA ALA A 607 62.67 -35.32 78.78
C ALA A 607 61.31 -35.68 78.18
N HIS A 608 60.98 -36.97 78.09
CA HIS A 608 59.66 -37.44 77.66
C HIS A 608 58.55 -36.98 78.62
N ALA A 609 58.81 -36.95 79.93
CA ALA A 609 57.84 -36.52 80.95
C ALA A 609 57.76 -35.00 81.16
N ALA A 610 58.69 -34.21 80.61
CA ALA A 610 58.76 -32.77 80.81
C ALA A 610 57.50 -32.06 80.32
N LEU A 611 57.05 -31.06 81.07
CA LEU A 611 55.85 -30.27 80.75
C LEU A 611 56.16 -29.07 79.84
N HIS A 612 57.41 -28.61 79.80
CA HIS A 612 57.83 -27.50 78.96
C HIS A 612 58.90 -27.93 77.96
N TYR A 613 58.84 -27.37 76.75
CA TYR A 613 59.76 -27.69 75.65
C TYR A 613 61.23 -27.46 76.03
N GLU A 614 61.50 -26.35 76.72
CA GLU A 614 62.85 -25.99 77.17
C GLU A 614 63.39 -27.04 78.15
N ASP A 615 62.58 -27.51 79.10
CA ASP A 615 62.96 -28.54 80.06
C ASP A 615 63.23 -29.90 79.40
N ALA A 616 62.44 -30.27 78.39
CA ALA A 616 62.67 -31.47 77.59
C ALA A 616 64.01 -31.40 76.86
N SER A 617 64.27 -30.27 76.19
CA SER A 617 65.52 -30.05 75.46
C SER A 617 66.75 -30.05 76.39
N VAL A 618 66.66 -29.42 77.56
CA VAL A 618 67.74 -29.38 78.56
C VAL A 618 67.98 -30.78 79.14
N SER A 619 66.93 -31.57 79.37
CA SER A 619 67.06 -32.94 79.86
C SER A 619 67.77 -33.85 78.85
N LEU A 620 67.47 -33.72 77.55
CA LEU A 620 68.21 -34.43 76.49
C LEU A 620 69.66 -33.96 76.37
N LEU A 621 69.92 -32.65 76.48
CA LEU A 621 71.29 -32.12 76.50
C LEU A 621 72.10 -32.64 77.70
N ARG A 622 71.48 -32.77 78.87
CA ARG A 622 72.09 -33.39 80.06
C ARG A 622 72.33 -34.89 79.85
N ALA A 623 71.40 -35.59 79.21
CA ALA A 623 71.59 -36.99 78.82
C ALA A 623 72.80 -37.14 77.87
N ALA A 624 72.94 -36.24 76.90
CA ALA A 624 74.07 -36.20 75.97
C ALA A 624 75.39 -35.93 76.71
N ASP A 625 75.43 -34.94 77.61
CA ASP A 625 76.63 -34.62 78.41
C ASP A 625 77.05 -35.79 79.32
N VAL A 626 76.09 -36.46 79.97
CA VAL A 626 76.36 -37.66 80.80
C VAL A 626 76.86 -38.83 79.96
N ALA A 627 76.30 -39.05 78.75
CA ALA A 627 76.74 -40.08 77.84
C ALA A 627 78.14 -39.78 77.27
N ASN A 628 78.41 -38.54 76.89
CA ASN A 628 79.68 -38.10 76.30
C ASN A 628 80.85 -38.18 77.30
N LYS A 629 80.60 -37.91 78.59
CA LYS A 629 81.60 -38.08 79.67
C LYS A 629 82.06 -39.53 79.91
N GLN A 630 81.39 -40.52 79.31
CA GLN A 630 81.83 -41.91 79.30
C GLN A 630 82.44 -42.35 77.96
N ALA A 631 82.24 -41.58 76.89
CA ALA A 631 82.84 -41.82 75.57
C ALA A 631 84.28 -41.30 75.47
N VAL A 632 84.70 -40.47 76.43
CA VAL A 632 86.06 -39.92 76.60
C VAL A 632 86.68 -40.57 77.82
#